data_AF-A0A1X1XUN4-F1
#
_entry.id   AF-A0A1X1XUN4-F1
#
_cell.length_a   1.000
_cell.length_b   1.000
_cell.length_c   1.000
_cell.angle_alpha   90.00
_cell.angle_beta   90.00
_cell.angle_gamma   90.00
#
_symmetry.space_group_name_H-M   'P 1'
#
loop_
_entity.id
_entity.type
_entity.pdbx_description
1 polymer ?
#
loop_
_entity_poly.entity_id
_entity_poly.type
_entity_poly.pdbx_seq_one_letter_code
_entity_poly.pdbx_strand_id
1 'polypeptide(L)'
;MAAKHGTRRRYNDGCRCDDCTAANNTYQQQYRQRRAGGAPVALKVVSSDSVPHATGEPGPVECGVAAELDSLPAVADRPGTAAMVLALARILDNPRALSAQPAASKVLNTLLDELHSASARGRRGKLSVVRAMTDEAR
;
A
#
# COMPACT_ATOMS: atom_id res chain seq x y z
N MET A 1 -25.50 -45.63 -2.24
CA MET A 1 -25.64 -45.43 -0.78
C MET A 1 -26.42 -44.15 -0.55
N ALA A 2 -27.59 -44.23 0.11
CA ALA A 2 -28.38 -43.04 0.42
C ALA A 2 -27.57 -42.10 1.29
N ALA A 3 -27.50 -40.83 0.90
CA ALA A 3 -26.72 -39.87 1.65
C ALA A 3 -27.40 -39.54 2.98
N LYS A 4 -26.62 -39.57 4.06
CA LYS A 4 -27.11 -39.39 5.42
C LYS A 4 -27.60 -37.95 5.62
N HIS A 5 -28.89 -37.80 5.87
CA HIS A 5 -29.51 -36.56 6.36
C HIS A 5 -29.08 -36.31 7.83
N GLY A 6 -29.38 -35.13 8.37
CA GLY A 6 -28.94 -34.77 9.73
C GLY A 6 -27.52 -34.23 9.80
N THR A 7 -26.95 -33.78 8.68
CA THR A 7 -25.62 -33.16 8.64
C THR A 7 -25.70 -31.76 8.04
N ARG A 8 -24.85 -30.84 8.52
CA ARG A 8 -24.76 -29.47 7.98
C ARG A 8 -24.42 -29.45 6.48
N ARG A 9 -23.63 -30.41 6.01
CA ARG A 9 -23.29 -30.54 4.59
C ARG A 9 -24.56 -30.70 3.73
N ARG A 10 -25.47 -31.58 4.12
CA ARG A 10 -26.74 -31.78 3.42
C ARG A 10 -27.66 -30.57 3.48
N TYR A 11 -27.64 -29.83 4.59
CA TYR A 11 -28.32 -28.55 4.68
C TYR A 11 -27.74 -27.52 3.69
N ASN A 12 -26.41 -27.44 3.53
CA ASN A 12 -25.76 -26.55 2.57
C ASN A 12 -26.03 -26.97 1.11
N ASP A 13 -26.12 -28.28 0.85
CA ASP A 13 -26.48 -28.85 -0.44
C ASP A 13 -27.97 -28.64 -0.81
N GLY A 14 -28.77 -28.03 0.07
CA GLY A 14 -30.15 -27.60 -0.20
C GLY A 14 -31.25 -28.39 0.53
N CYS A 15 -30.92 -29.43 1.31
CA CYS A 15 -31.91 -30.16 2.08
C CYS A 15 -32.46 -29.33 3.26
N ARG A 16 -33.78 -29.43 3.51
CA ARG A 16 -34.49 -28.67 4.56
C ARG A 16 -35.32 -29.54 5.50
N CYS A 17 -35.12 -30.87 5.50
CA CYS A 17 -35.77 -31.74 6.47
C CYS A 17 -35.36 -31.40 7.91
N ASP A 18 -36.17 -31.83 8.88
CA ASP A 18 -36.02 -31.47 10.29
C ASP A 18 -34.63 -31.83 10.83
N ASP A 19 -34.10 -33.01 10.49
CA ASP A 19 -32.77 -33.44 10.91
C ASP A 19 -31.67 -32.49 10.39
N CYS A 20 -31.73 -32.08 9.13
CA CYS A 20 -30.74 -31.17 8.53
C CYS A 20 -30.85 -29.77 9.11
N THR A 21 -32.07 -29.30 9.39
CA THR A 21 -32.33 -28.02 10.04
C THR A 21 -31.81 -28.01 11.47
N ALA A 22 -32.07 -29.07 12.25
CA ALA A 22 -31.54 -29.26 13.60
C ALA A 22 -30.01 -29.30 13.63
N ALA A 23 -29.38 -29.98 12.67
CA ALA A 23 -27.93 -30.02 12.53
C ALA A 23 -27.33 -28.62 12.25
N ASN A 24 -27.95 -27.84 11.36
CA ASN A 24 -27.51 -26.47 11.08
C ASN A 24 -27.72 -25.54 12.28
N ASN A 25 -28.85 -25.64 12.96
CA ASN A 25 -29.15 -24.84 14.16
C ASN A 25 -28.16 -25.12 15.30
N THR A 26 -27.84 -26.39 15.54
CA THR A 26 -26.84 -26.80 16.54
C THR A 26 -25.47 -26.19 16.21
N TYR A 27 -25.05 -26.24 14.95
CA TYR A 27 -23.81 -25.61 14.51
C TYR A 27 -23.81 -24.09 14.72
N GLN A 28 -24.90 -23.41 14.36
CA GLN A 28 -25.03 -21.96 14.54
C GLN A 28 -25.02 -21.56 16.02
N GLN A 29 -25.65 -22.34 16.89
CA GLN A 29 -25.62 -22.13 18.34
C GLN A 29 -24.19 -22.26 18.88
N GLN A 30 -23.47 -23.32 18.50
CA GLN A 30 -22.06 -23.50 18.89
C GLN A 30 -21.18 -22.38 18.35
N TYR A 31 -21.41 -21.92 17.12
CA TYR A 31 -20.68 -20.80 16.53
C TYR A 31 -20.93 -19.48 17.30
N ARG A 32 -22.18 -19.20 17.65
CA ARG A 32 -22.55 -18.03 18.48
C ARG A 32 -21.94 -18.11 19.87
N GLN A 33 -21.94 -19.29 20.51
CA GLN A 33 -21.29 -19.50 21.81
C GLN A 33 -19.78 -19.24 21.73
N ARG A 34 -19.10 -19.74 20.68
CA ARG A 34 -17.68 -19.49 20.44
C ARG A 34 -17.36 -18.01 20.22
N ARG A 35 -18.24 -17.27 19.55
CA ARG A 35 -18.08 -15.81 19.33
C ARG A 35 -18.43 -14.97 20.56
N ALA A 36 -19.48 -15.32 21.30
CA ALA A 36 -19.90 -14.63 22.51
C ALA A 36 -18.88 -14.79 23.65
N GLY A 37 -18.15 -15.92 23.69
CA GLY A 37 -17.05 -16.15 24.62
C GLY A 37 -15.79 -15.32 24.35
N GLY A 38 -15.81 -14.38 23.39
CA GLY A 38 -14.72 -13.43 23.17
C GLY A 38 -13.39 -14.05 22.73
N ALA A 39 -13.33 -15.36 22.45
CA ALA A 39 -12.14 -16.00 21.94
C ALA A 39 -11.80 -15.33 20.60
N PRO A 40 -10.72 -14.52 20.53
CA PRO A 40 -10.35 -13.90 19.28
C PRO A 40 -10.11 -15.06 18.31
N VAL A 41 -10.83 -15.05 17.18
CA VAL A 41 -10.32 -15.75 16.00
C VAL A 41 -8.95 -15.13 15.83
N ALA A 42 -7.91 -15.92 16.09
CA ALA A 42 -6.55 -15.50 15.83
C ALA A 42 -6.51 -15.19 14.34
N LEU A 43 -6.77 -13.93 13.97
CA LEU A 43 -6.21 -13.37 12.78
C LEU A 43 -4.74 -13.75 12.93
N LYS A 44 -4.25 -14.54 11.98
CA LYS A 44 -2.85 -14.47 11.63
C LYS A 44 -2.65 -13.00 11.26
N VAL A 45 -2.34 -12.20 12.27
CA VAL A 45 -1.56 -10.99 12.09
C VAL A 45 -0.30 -11.57 11.48
N VAL A 46 -0.26 -11.60 10.16
CA VAL A 46 1.01 -11.63 9.48
C VAL A 46 1.60 -10.33 9.93
N SER A 47 2.40 -10.38 10.99
CA SER A 47 3.14 -9.23 11.46
C SER A 47 3.78 -8.66 10.22
N SER A 48 3.38 -7.45 9.85
CA SER A 48 4.12 -6.64 8.88
C SER A 48 5.41 -6.13 9.55
N ASP A 49 6.00 -6.93 10.45
CA ASP A 49 7.32 -6.75 11.03
C ASP A 49 8.31 -7.20 9.98
N SER A 50 8.44 -6.32 8.98
CA SER A 50 9.55 -6.12 8.06
C SER A 50 8.97 -5.64 6.73
N VAL A 51 8.80 -4.32 6.59
CA VAL A 51 9.46 -3.74 5.40
C VAL A 51 10.90 -4.18 5.59
N PRO A 52 11.49 -5.03 4.73
CA PRO A 52 12.91 -5.23 4.80
C PRO A 52 13.49 -3.86 4.50
N HIS A 53 13.85 -3.11 5.54
CA HIS A 53 14.99 -2.25 5.47
C HIS A 53 16.16 -3.20 5.32
N ALA A 54 16.31 -3.71 4.09
CA ALA A 54 17.53 -4.36 3.71
C ALA A 54 18.58 -3.28 3.93
N THR A 55 19.49 -3.54 4.85
CA THR A 55 20.86 -3.02 4.84
C THR A 55 21.60 -3.53 3.59
N GLY A 56 20.92 -3.49 2.44
CA GLY A 56 21.40 -3.86 1.12
C GLY A 56 21.59 -2.56 0.37
N GLU A 57 22.65 -2.52 -0.42
CA GLU A 57 22.95 -1.40 -1.28
C GLU A 57 21.71 -1.00 -2.09
N PRO A 58 21.48 0.31 -2.31
CA PRO A 58 20.34 0.77 -3.07
C PRO A 58 20.32 0.07 -4.43
N GLY A 59 19.14 -0.41 -4.83
CA GLY A 59 18.99 -1.08 -6.11
C GLY A 59 19.26 -0.14 -7.29
N PRO A 60 19.35 -0.65 -8.52
CA PRO A 60 19.68 0.16 -9.69
C PRO A 60 18.66 1.28 -9.92
N VAL A 61 17.37 1.03 -9.68
CA VAL A 61 16.33 2.07 -9.84
C VAL A 61 16.43 3.10 -8.72
N GLU A 62 16.61 2.67 -7.47
CA GLU A 62 16.84 3.57 -6.33
C GLU A 62 18.06 4.47 -6.54
N CYS A 63 19.19 3.91 -7.02
CA CYS A 63 20.39 4.68 -7.34
C CYS A 63 20.15 5.74 -8.41
N GLY A 64 19.47 5.38 -9.51
CA GLY A 64 19.18 6.31 -10.60
C GLY A 64 18.27 7.45 -10.15
N VAL A 65 17.22 7.12 -9.39
CA VAL A 65 16.28 8.10 -8.84
C VAL A 65 16.96 9.01 -7.82
N ALA A 66 17.82 8.48 -6.95
CA ALA A 66 18.56 9.30 -5.98
C ALA A 66 19.45 10.33 -6.69
N ALA A 67 20.23 9.89 -7.69
CA ALA A 67 21.07 10.78 -8.49
C ALA A 67 20.25 11.86 -9.25
N GLU A 68 19.06 11.50 -9.73
CA GLU A 68 18.16 12.45 -10.37
C GLU A 68 17.64 13.50 -9.38
N LEU A 69 17.20 13.08 -8.18
CA LEU A 69 16.74 13.98 -7.13
C LEU A 69 17.83 14.95 -6.66
N ASP A 70 19.08 14.50 -6.57
CA ASP A 70 20.23 15.36 -6.21
C ASP A 70 20.45 16.50 -7.23
N SER A 71 20.02 16.32 -8.48
CA SER A 71 20.10 17.35 -9.53
C SER A 71 18.96 18.38 -9.49
N LEU A 72 17.93 18.16 -8.66
CA LEU A 72 16.70 18.94 -8.65
C LEU A 72 16.60 19.85 -7.40
N PRO A 73 16.80 21.18 -7.54
CA PRO A 73 16.72 22.10 -6.40
C PRO A 73 15.35 22.12 -5.69
N ALA A 74 14.25 21.84 -6.40
CA ALA A 74 12.90 21.80 -5.83
C ALA A 74 12.70 20.66 -4.81
N VAL A 75 13.63 19.70 -4.72
CA VAL A 75 13.60 18.62 -3.72
C VAL A 75 13.71 19.17 -2.29
N ALA A 76 14.51 20.22 -2.08
CA ALA A 76 14.68 20.84 -0.77
C ALA A 76 13.36 21.41 -0.20
N ASP A 77 12.50 21.94 -1.07
CA ASP A 77 11.21 22.51 -0.70
C ASP A 77 10.12 21.44 -0.50
N ARG A 78 10.35 20.20 -0.95
CA ARG A 78 9.36 19.12 -0.99
C ARG A 78 9.92 17.78 -0.51
N PRO A 79 10.42 17.71 0.74
CA PRO A 79 11.06 16.50 1.26
C PRO A 79 10.11 15.29 1.30
N GLY A 80 8.81 15.52 1.52
CA GLY A 80 7.81 14.44 1.52
C GLY A 80 7.67 13.77 0.15
N THR A 81 7.62 14.57 -0.93
CA THR A 81 7.54 14.04 -2.30
C THR A 81 8.81 13.27 -2.65
N ALA A 82 9.99 13.80 -2.29
CA ALA A 82 11.26 13.12 -2.52
C ALA A 82 11.34 11.77 -1.79
N ALA A 83 10.88 11.71 -0.53
CA ALA A 83 10.80 10.46 0.22
C ALA A 83 9.86 9.43 -0.44
N MET A 84 8.71 9.87 -0.97
CA MET A 84 7.78 9.00 -1.70
C MET A 84 8.40 8.44 -2.98
N VAL A 85 9.11 9.28 -3.75
CA VAL A 85 9.79 8.87 -4.98
C VAL A 85 10.84 7.78 -4.68
N LEU A 86 11.67 7.96 -3.64
CA LEU A 86 12.63 6.93 -3.20
C LEU A 86 11.95 5.63 -2.73
N ALA A 87 10.84 5.74 -2.00
CA ALA A 87 10.09 4.56 -1.57
C ALA A 87 9.49 3.77 -2.74
N LEU A 88 9.00 4.47 -3.79
CA LEU A 88 8.50 3.85 -5.01
C LEU A 88 9.63 3.18 -5.80
N ALA A 89 10.81 3.79 -5.88
CA ALA A 89 11.99 3.19 -6.51
C ALA A 89 12.37 1.86 -5.85
N ARG A 90 12.36 1.79 -4.51
CA ARG A 90 12.58 0.53 -3.76
C ARG A 90 11.58 -0.56 -4.08
N ILE A 91 10.31 -0.21 -4.34
CA ILE A 91 9.29 -1.19 -4.75
C ILE A 91 9.64 -1.78 -6.13
N LEU A 92 10.16 -0.95 -7.04
CA LEU A 92 10.57 -1.39 -8.37
C LEU A 92 11.79 -2.31 -8.33
N ASP A 93 12.74 -2.08 -7.41
CA ASP A 93 13.90 -2.95 -7.22
C ASP A 93 13.58 -4.27 -6.50
N ASN A 94 12.40 -4.40 -5.87
CA ASN A 94 12.01 -5.59 -5.13
C ASN A 94 11.33 -6.65 -6.01
N PRO A 95 11.96 -7.81 -6.30
CA PRO A 95 11.37 -8.87 -7.13
C PRO A 95 10.19 -9.58 -6.46
N ARG A 96 9.96 -9.39 -5.16
CA ARG A 96 8.77 -9.92 -4.46
C ARG A 96 7.54 -9.04 -4.67
N ALA A 97 7.71 -7.83 -5.21
CA ALA A 97 6.63 -6.85 -5.39
C ALA A 97 6.13 -6.74 -6.85
N LEU A 98 6.38 -7.75 -7.70
CA LEU A 98 6.06 -7.73 -9.15
C LEU A 98 4.63 -7.28 -9.47
N SER A 99 3.64 -7.71 -8.67
CA SER A 99 2.24 -7.30 -8.89
C SER A 99 1.97 -5.82 -8.63
N ALA A 100 2.79 -5.17 -7.79
CA ALA A 100 2.67 -3.75 -7.45
C ALA A 100 3.51 -2.83 -8.35
N GLN A 101 4.50 -3.37 -9.07
CA GLN A 101 5.43 -2.59 -9.90
C GLN A 101 4.73 -1.71 -10.97
N PRO A 102 3.71 -2.18 -11.71
CA PRO A 102 3.06 -1.33 -12.72
C PRO A 102 2.40 -0.07 -12.11
N ALA A 103 1.75 -0.22 -10.95
CA ALA A 103 1.16 0.90 -10.24
C ALA A 103 2.24 1.83 -9.66
N ALA A 104 3.29 1.26 -9.06
CA ALA A 104 4.40 2.03 -8.49
C ALA A 104 5.13 2.87 -9.56
N SER A 105 5.40 2.28 -10.73
CA SER A 105 6.04 2.96 -11.86
C SER A 105 5.22 4.16 -12.36
N LYS A 106 3.91 4.02 -12.49
CA LYS A 106 3.03 5.11 -12.92
C LYS A 106 3.05 6.29 -11.94
N VAL A 107 2.97 5.99 -10.64
CA VAL A 107 3.02 7.02 -9.59
C VAL A 107 4.39 7.68 -9.56
N LEU A 108 5.47 6.91 -9.69
CA LEU A 108 6.84 7.41 -9.73
C LEU A 108 7.03 8.45 -10.85
N ASN A 109 6.63 8.11 -12.09
CA ASN A 109 6.71 9.04 -13.22
C ASN A 109 5.95 10.34 -12.96
N THR A 110 4.74 10.23 -12.40
CA THR A 110 3.90 11.39 -12.10
C THR A 110 4.57 12.34 -11.10
N LEU A 111 5.20 11.79 -10.05
CA LEU A 111 5.88 12.60 -9.02
C LEU A 111 7.19 13.20 -9.53
N LEU A 112 7.95 12.48 -10.36
CA LEU A 112 9.15 13.02 -11.00
C LEU A 112 8.81 14.17 -11.94
N ASP A 113 7.77 14.03 -12.78
CA ASP A 113 7.29 15.10 -13.65
C ASP A 113 6.88 16.35 -12.85
N GLU A 114 6.26 16.17 -11.69
CA GLU A 114 5.89 17.26 -10.80
C GLU A 114 7.13 17.96 -10.22
N LEU A 115 8.12 17.20 -9.73
CA LEU A 115 9.37 17.75 -9.20
C LEU A 115 10.17 18.49 -10.27
N HIS A 116 10.25 17.95 -11.49
CA HIS A 116 10.85 18.61 -12.65
C HIS A 116 10.14 19.92 -12.98
N SER A 117 8.81 19.88 -13.06
CA SER A 117 8.00 21.07 -13.32
C SER A 117 8.16 22.13 -12.24
N ALA A 118 8.22 21.73 -10.96
CA ALA A 118 8.45 22.63 -9.84
C ALA A 118 9.86 23.24 -9.89
N SER A 119 10.88 22.44 -10.19
CA SER A 119 12.28 22.86 -10.36
C SER A 119 12.45 23.87 -11.51
N ALA A 120 11.75 23.65 -12.63
CA ALA A 120 11.70 24.60 -13.73
C ALA A 120 11.01 25.92 -13.35
N ARG A 121 9.94 25.87 -12.55
CA ARG A 121 9.22 27.06 -12.06
C ARG A 121 10.00 27.83 -10.99
N GLY A 122 10.77 27.16 -10.14
CA GLY A 122 11.61 27.78 -9.11
C GLY A 122 12.65 28.74 -9.69
N ARG A 123 13.17 28.46 -10.90
CA ARG A 123 14.03 29.39 -11.67
C ARG A 123 13.33 30.67 -12.13
N ARG A 124 11.99 30.74 -12.08
CA ARG A 124 11.17 31.88 -12.55
C ARG A 124 9.96 32.15 -11.64
N GLY A 125 10.13 31.98 -10.33
CA GLY A 125 9.05 32.24 -9.38
C GLY A 125 8.64 33.72 -9.45
N LYS A 126 7.41 34.02 -9.87
CA LYS A 126 6.91 35.41 -9.96
C LYS A 126 7.10 36.20 -8.67
N LEU A 127 7.03 35.53 -7.51
CA LEU A 127 7.22 36.15 -6.19
C LEU A 127 8.71 36.39 -5.84
N SER A 128 9.63 35.54 -6.28
CA SER A 128 11.08 35.79 -6.09
C SER A 128 11.56 36.91 -7.01
N VAL A 129 11.02 36.97 -8.24
CA VAL A 129 11.24 38.10 -9.17
C VAL A 129 10.70 39.41 -8.58
N VAL A 130 9.47 39.42 -8.03
CA VAL A 130 8.89 40.62 -7.39
C VAL A 130 9.68 41.04 -6.15
N ARG A 131 10.20 40.10 -5.35
CA ARG A 131 11.09 40.40 -4.22
C ARG A 131 12.42 41.01 -4.68
N ALA A 132 13.06 40.43 -5.70
CA ALA A 132 14.30 41.00 -6.25
C ALA A 132 14.08 42.44 -6.77
N MET A 133 12.97 42.69 -7.47
CA MET A 133 12.62 44.02 -7.96
C MET A 133 12.30 45.04 -6.85
N THR A 134 11.90 44.59 -5.66
CA THR A 134 11.60 45.47 -4.52
C THR A 134 12.82 45.74 -3.65
N ASP A 135 13.79 44.82 -3.60
CA ASP A 135 15.08 45.04 -2.93
C ASP A 135 16.03 45.95 -3.75
N GLU A 136 15.98 45.92 -5.09
CA GLU A 136 16.78 46.83 -5.94
C GLU A 136 16.27 48.29 -5.98
N ALA A 137 15.01 48.51 -5.59
CA ALA A 137 14.36 49.83 -5.62
C ALA A 137 14.53 50.64 -4.32
N ARG A 138 15.32 50.13 -3.35
CA ARG A 138 15.55 50.73 -2.03
C ARG A 138 16.99 51.17 -1.86
#